data_AF-F5L4X6-F1
#
_entry.id   AF-F5L4X6-F1
#
_cell.length_a   1.000
_cell.length_b   1.000
_cell.length_c   1.000
_cell.angle_alpha   90.00
_cell.angle_beta   90.00
_cell.angle_gamma   90.00
#
_symmetry.space_group_name_H-M   'P 1'
#
loop_
_entity.id
_entity.type
_entity.pdbx_description
1 polymer ?
#
loop_
_entity_poly.entity_id
_entity_poly.type
_entity_poly.pdbx_seq_one_letter_code
_entity_poly.pdbx_strand_id
1 'polypeptide(L)'
;MRKKLIGKVGVDSGKLIITDPVRINQNLVDEVQKSMYKSGLDNQLYDQLYYNTGHPGLAVIFSSGLGDGVYNVYATFEDIPDWGERITKVEIELIQED
;
A
#
# COMPACT_ATOMS: atom_id res chain seq x y z
N MET A 1 -14.02 -11.87 13.44
CA MET A 1 -12.95 -11.55 12.48
C MET A 1 -12.59 -12.77 11.65
N ARG A 2 -12.43 -12.62 10.34
CA ARG A 2 -12.09 -13.70 9.39
C ARG A 2 -11.01 -13.24 8.41
N LYS A 3 -9.79 -13.79 8.47
CA LYS A 3 -8.72 -13.54 7.47
C LYS A 3 -8.96 -14.35 6.21
N LYS A 4 -8.78 -13.75 5.02
CA LYS A 4 -8.94 -14.42 3.72
C LYS A 4 -7.89 -13.91 2.74
N LEU A 5 -7.30 -14.81 1.95
CA LEU A 5 -6.51 -14.43 0.77
C LEU A 5 -7.43 -13.79 -0.26
N ILE A 6 -7.21 -12.51 -0.56
CA ILE A 6 -8.05 -11.75 -1.50
C ILE A 6 -7.40 -11.57 -2.87
N GLY A 7 -6.10 -11.83 -2.98
CA GLY A 7 -5.40 -11.75 -4.25
C GLY A 7 -3.90 -11.89 -4.10
N LYS A 8 -3.20 -11.55 -5.19
CA LYS A 8 -1.74 -11.45 -5.23
C LYS A 8 -1.33 -10.15 -5.92
N VAL A 9 -0.16 -9.62 -5.57
CA VAL A 9 0.43 -8.44 -6.19
C VAL A 9 1.82 -8.78 -6.72
N GLY A 10 2.06 -8.51 -8.00
CA GLY A 10 3.38 -8.59 -8.60
C GLY A 10 4.18 -7.33 -8.28
N VAL A 11 5.45 -7.49 -7.90
CA VAL A 11 6.32 -6.38 -7.51
C VAL A 11 7.68 -6.59 -8.17
N ASP A 12 8.03 -5.68 -9.07
CA ASP A 12 9.29 -5.68 -9.81
C ASP A 12 10.32 -4.77 -9.11
N SER A 13 9.93 -3.53 -8.84
CA SER A 13 10.80 -2.49 -8.27
C SER A 13 11.11 -2.60 -6.77
N GLY A 14 10.52 -3.59 -6.09
CA GLY A 14 10.51 -3.69 -4.63
C GLY A 14 9.77 -2.53 -3.93
N LYS A 15 8.85 -1.85 -4.66
CA LYS A 15 8.06 -0.71 -4.16
C LYS A 15 6.57 -0.89 -4.44
N LEU A 16 5.74 -0.45 -3.51
CA LEU A 16 4.29 -0.46 -3.62
C LEU A 16 3.67 0.85 -3.10
N ILE A 17 2.45 1.12 -3.54
CA ILE A 17 1.65 2.28 -3.13
C ILE A 17 0.27 1.84 -2.66
N ILE A 18 -0.24 2.49 -1.62
CA ILE A 18 -1.63 2.42 -1.18
C ILE A 18 -2.22 3.82 -1.30
N THR A 19 -3.30 3.95 -2.08
CA THR A 19 -4.01 5.20 -2.33
C THR A 19 -5.48 4.91 -2.61
N ASP A 20 -6.33 5.91 -2.39
CA ASP A 20 -7.70 5.89 -2.88
C ASP A 20 -7.70 5.95 -4.43
N PRO A 21 -8.35 4.99 -5.14
CA PRO A 21 -8.37 4.97 -6.60
C PRO A 21 -8.97 6.23 -7.24
N VAL A 22 -9.90 6.95 -6.58
CA VAL A 22 -10.44 8.21 -7.15
C VAL A 22 -9.39 9.33 -7.19
N ARG A 23 -8.27 9.16 -6.47
CA ARG A 23 -7.14 10.10 -6.49
C ARG A 23 -6.14 9.83 -7.60
N ILE A 24 -6.27 8.72 -8.34
CA ILE A 24 -5.37 8.39 -9.44
C ILE A 24 -5.57 9.40 -10.57
N ASN A 25 -4.60 10.32 -10.67
CA ASN A 25 -4.48 11.33 -11.70
C ASN A 25 -3.00 11.64 -11.92
N GLN A 26 -2.69 12.47 -12.91
CA GLN A 26 -1.31 12.78 -13.26
C GLN A 26 -0.52 13.41 -12.09
N ASN A 27 -1.16 14.28 -11.30
CA ASN A 27 -0.49 14.90 -10.15
C ASN A 27 -0.06 13.86 -9.11
N LEU A 28 -0.92 12.87 -8.83
CA LEU A 28 -0.55 11.78 -7.93
C LEU A 28 0.61 10.97 -8.51
N VAL A 29 0.57 10.64 -9.80
CA VAL A 29 1.65 9.90 -10.47
C VAL A 29 2.98 10.64 -10.34
N ASP A 30 3.00 11.95 -10.55
CA ASP A 30 4.20 12.77 -10.45
C ASP A 30 4.76 12.81 -9.01
N GLU A 31 3.89 12.99 -8.00
CA GLU A 31 4.30 12.95 -6.59
C GLU A 31 4.82 11.58 -6.17
N VAL A 32 4.18 10.51 -6.64
CA VAL A 32 4.59 9.13 -6.39
C VAL A 32 5.95 8.87 -7.01
N GLN A 33 6.20 9.30 -8.25
CA GLN A 33 7.51 9.15 -8.87
C GLN A 33 8.59 9.88 -8.06
N LYS A 34 8.37 11.14 -7.68
CA LYS A 34 9.32 11.90 -6.83
C LYS A 34 9.60 11.17 -5.51
N SER A 35 8.57 10.64 -4.87
CA SER A 35 8.71 9.90 -3.61
C SER A 35 9.37 8.53 -3.80
N MET A 36 9.14 7.84 -4.92
CA MET A 36 9.82 6.59 -5.28
C MET A 36 11.33 6.79 -5.51
N TYR A 37 11.75 7.94 -6.01
CA TYR A 37 13.18 8.27 -6.09
C TYR A 37 13.80 8.55 -4.72
N LYS A 38 13.04 9.15 -3.79
CA LYS A 38 13.49 9.42 -2.42
C LYS A 38 13.53 8.16 -1.55
N SER A 39 12.50 7.32 -1.64
CA SER A 39 12.42 6.04 -0.91
C SER A 39 13.43 5.04 -1.49
N GLY A 40 14.54 4.88 -0.78
CA GLY A 40 15.74 4.16 -1.24
C GLY A 40 17.03 4.98 -1.15
N LEU A 41 16.91 6.31 -1.03
CA LEU A 41 17.97 7.19 -0.57
C LEU A 41 17.88 7.29 0.97
N ASP A 42 19.01 7.34 1.66
CA ASP A 42 19.13 7.57 3.12
C ASP A 42 18.48 6.53 4.05
N ASN A 43 18.37 5.26 3.64
CA ASN A 43 17.76 4.15 4.42
C ASN A 43 16.27 4.35 4.77
N GLN A 44 15.58 5.29 4.14
CA GLN A 44 14.15 5.50 4.34
C GLN A 44 13.34 4.54 3.45
N LEU A 45 12.63 3.59 4.08
CA LEU A 45 11.87 2.54 3.40
C LEU A 45 10.41 2.88 3.13
N TYR A 46 9.93 4.06 3.52
CA TYR A 46 8.54 4.48 3.27
C TYR A 46 8.39 6.00 3.25
N ASP A 47 7.29 6.46 2.68
CA ASP A 47 6.90 7.86 2.64
C ASP A 47 5.37 8.00 2.67
N GLN A 48 4.87 9.16 3.06
CA GLN A 48 3.45 9.50 3.05
C GLN A 48 3.23 10.78 2.24
N LEU A 49 2.30 10.71 1.29
CA LEU A 49 1.85 11.87 0.55
C LEU A 49 0.67 12.55 1.25
N TYR A 50 0.62 13.87 1.09
CA TYR A 50 -0.36 14.75 1.72
C TYR A 50 -1.32 15.31 0.69
N TYR A 51 -2.55 15.58 1.10
CA TYR A 51 -3.50 16.36 0.30
C TYR A 51 -2.98 17.78 0.08
N ASN A 52 -3.48 18.48 -0.93
CA ASN A 52 -3.12 19.87 -1.21
C ASN A 52 -3.37 20.83 -0.03
N THR A 53 -4.27 20.45 0.89
CA THR A 53 -4.57 21.18 2.13
C THR A 53 -3.54 20.93 3.25
N GLY A 54 -2.53 20.09 3.01
CA GLY A 54 -1.44 19.78 3.94
C GLY A 54 -1.73 18.65 4.92
N HIS A 55 -2.91 18.02 4.87
CA HIS A 55 -3.25 16.90 5.75
C HIS A 55 -2.78 15.55 5.16
N PRO A 56 -2.38 14.58 6.00
CA PRO A 56 -1.94 13.26 5.52
C PRO A 56 -3.10 12.45 4.93
N GLY A 57 -2.75 11.40 4.17
CA GLY A 57 -3.69 10.40 3.68
C GLY A 57 -3.99 10.44 2.19
N LEU A 58 -3.17 11.15 1.40
CA LEU A 58 -3.27 11.07 -0.07
C LEU A 58 -2.78 9.71 -0.56
N ALA A 59 -1.59 9.27 -0.12
CA ALA A 59 -1.05 7.95 -0.40
C ALA A 59 0.03 7.57 0.62
N VAL A 60 0.28 6.26 0.74
CA VAL A 60 1.45 5.72 1.43
C VAL A 60 2.27 4.93 0.42
N ILE A 61 3.58 5.16 0.40
CA ILE A 61 4.51 4.50 -0.49
C ILE A 61 5.54 3.79 0.38
N PHE A 62 5.89 2.55 0.03
CA PHE A 62 6.90 1.81 0.76
C PHE A 62 7.78 1.01 -0.19
N SER A 63 9.05 0.91 0.17
CA SER A 63 10.07 0.11 -0.49
C SER A 63 10.47 -1.02 0.45
N SER A 64 9.95 -2.22 0.19
CA SER A 64 10.37 -3.41 0.92
C SER A 64 11.80 -3.84 0.54
N GLY A 65 12.27 -3.40 -0.64
CA GLY A 65 13.51 -3.91 -1.24
C GLY A 65 13.37 -5.32 -1.82
N LEU A 66 12.17 -5.90 -1.77
CA LEU A 66 11.86 -7.25 -2.26
C LEU A 66 11.14 -7.16 -3.61
N GLY A 67 11.93 -7.03 -4.67
CA GLY A 67 11.49 -7.03 -6.07
C GLY A 67 11.32 -8.43 -6.66
N ASP A 68 11.06 -8.48 -7.97
CA ASP A 68 10.93 -9.69 -8.79
C ASP A 68 10.04 -10.81 -8.23
N GLY A 69 8.99 -10.42 -7.50
CA GLY A 69 8.16 -11.34 -6.71
C GLY A 69 6.66 -11.19 -6.97
N VAL A 70 5.90 -12.21 -6.54
CA VAL A 70 4.45 -12.17 -6.51
C VAL A 70 3.98 -12.55 -5.11
N TYR A 71 3.42 -11.58 -4.39
CA TYR A 71 3.12 -11.70 -2.96
C TYR A 71 1.63 -11.82 -2.70
N ASN A 72 1.27 -12.58 -1.65
CA ASN A 72 -0.11 -12.76 -1.24
C ASN A 72 -0.64 -11.49 -0.56
N VAL A 73 -1.88 -11.12 -0.88
CA VAL A 73 -2.61 -10.03 -0.23
C VAL A 73 -3.79 -10.62 0.53
N TYR A 74 -3.81 -10.40 1.84
CA TYR A 74 -4.84 -10.86 2.74
C TYR A 74 -5.70 -9.70 3.23
N ALA A 75 -6.97 -9.99 3.52
CA ALA A 75 -7.84 -9.08 4.22
C ALA A 75 -8.51 -9.75 5.42
N THR A 76 -8.68 -8.99 6.50
CA THR A 76 -9.52 -9.37 7.65
C THR A 76 -10.90 -8.78 7.47
N PHE A 77 -11.92 -9.62 7.56
CA PHE A 77 -13.33 -9.25 7.47
C PHE A 77 -13.97 -9.27 8.86
N GLU A 78 -14.74 -8.25 9.16
CA GLU A 78 -15.55 -8.13 10.37
C GLU A 78 -16.93 -7.55 10.03
N ASP A 79 -17.94 -7.94 10.81
CA ASP A 79 -19.27 -7.36 10.73
C ASP A 79 -19.30 -6.11 11.62
N ILE A 80 -19.49 -4.94 11.02
CA ILE A 80 -19.51 -3.67 11.73
C ILE A 80 -20.97 -3.30 12.02
N PRO A 81 -21.34 -3.05 13.30
CA PRO A 81 -22.72 -2.71 13.67
C PRO A 81 -23.26 -1.58 12.79
N ASP A 82 -24.44 -1.76 12.18
CA ASP A 82 -25.12 -0.86 11.22
C ASP A 82 -24.54 -0.78 9.80
N TRP A 83 -23.34 -1.33 9.55
CA TRP A 83 -22.67 -1.24 8.25
C TRP A 83 -22.55 -2.60 7.54
N GLY A 84 -22.64 -3.71 8.27
CA GLY A 84 -22.48 -5.06 7.75
C GLY A 84 -21.01 -5.46 7.58
N GLU A 85 -20.75 -6.52 6.80
CA GLU A 85 -19.39 -7.05 6.59
C GLU A 85 -18.48 -6.03 5.88
N ARG A 86 -17.31 -5.76 6.45
CA ARG A 86 -16.28 -4.86 5.90
C ARG A 86 -14.89 -5.47 6.05
N ILE A 87 -13.97 -5.02 5.20
CA ILE A 87 -12.53 -5.24 5.39
C ILE A 87 -12.04 -4.26 6.45
N THR A 88 -11.47 -4.78 7.54
CA THR A 88 -10.93 -3.99 8.66
C THR A 88 -9.41 -3.97 8.70
N LYS A 89 -8.75 -4.88 7.98
CA LYS A 89 -7.28 -4.94 7.85
C LYS A 89 -6.91 -5.48 6.47
N VAL A 90 -5.84 -4.93 5.89
CA VAL A 90 -5.17 -5.50 4.70
C VAL A 90 -3.72 -5.77 5.07
N GLU A 91 -3.20 -6.93 4.65
CA GLU A 91 -1.83 -7.36 4.89
C GLU A 91 -1.22 -7.86 3.58
N ILE A 92 0.06 -7.54 3.35
CA ILE A 92 0.85 -8.10 2.26
C ILE A 92 2.03 -8.82 2.89
N GLU A 93 2.10 -10.13 2.70
CA GLU A 93 3.16 -10.97 3.25
C GLU A 93 4.29 -11.09 2.21
N LEU A 94 5.37 -10.35 2.44
CA LEU A 94 6.51 -10.25 1.50
C LEU A 94 7.59 -11.32 1.76
N ILE A 95 7.63 -11.87 2.97
CA ILE A 95 8.42 -13.04 3.34
C ILE A 95 7.47 -13.96 4.10
N GLN A 96 7.49 -15.25 3.76
CA GLN A 96 6.79 -16.27 4.53
C GLN A 96 7.80 -16.87 5.51
N GLU A 97 7.42 -16.97 6.79
CA GLU A 97 8.19 -17.77 7.74
C GLU A 97 7.97 -19.25 7.38
N ASP A 98 9.06 -20.02 7.33
CA ASP A 98 9.03 -21.49 7.20
C ASP A 98 8.46 -22.16 8.47
#